data_AF-A0A7Y4EP98-F1
#
_entry.id   AF-A0A7Y4EP98-F1
#
_cell.length_a   1.000
_cell.length_b   1.000
_cell.length_c   1.000
_cell.angle_alpha   90.00
_cell.angle_beta   90.00
_cell.angle_gamma   90.00
#
_symmetry.space_group_name_H-M   'P 1'
#
loop_
_entity.id
_entity.type
_entity.pdbx_description
1 polymer ?
#
loop_
_entity_poly.entity_id
_entity_poly.type
_entity_poly.pdbx_seq_one_letter_code
_entity_poly.pdbx_strand_id
1 'polypeptide(L)'
;MTMKQVVLCGLAASLAGCGGSSSGGDSSSVSVTGKVIDGYIIGATVYLDLNFNNQLDANEPNVITQEQGEFDLTIPSTYRECAQYVPIVVDVPEGAIDTDFPDTPIEDAYKMVIPPQYALSTDEDLYNLTPLTSVVWSEVEKELFENTSQELSCDSMLKEQELREDIAQRLEEQELRVANRYNITVDDLYGDYIESGNDQVHQIAQDIVPGLQKSYADTRELIAQYPQADLAWVEYFLGKWDSSNSNYDDAWYRYQFVQASNGNFESETYEMSDDLNTKVLLHDKNVMETTVRDGVNIEKTVSLEPANTGYHCSLSEWLETISQKSSGVRNTVYGLAGDWSDCDKGIVNDKFIVQALVTKDFQGHELISYTEHSYDEGNDSGFTHLIGVTDTITESDLTPVRSAINTDFYSEEGHGADFWSRVMNESGEDPSQIMTSHTSDGEWQRSTYYKNGTHKKECGTSEADLSEENCSK
;
A
#
# COMPACT_ATOMS: atom_id res chain seq x y z
N MET A 1 -10.74 -8.97 -16.12
CA MET A 1 -10.47 -10.01 -17.16
C MET A 1 -9.26 -10.79 -16.66
N THR A 2 -9.43 -12.05 -16.24
CA THR A 2 -8.37 -12.87 -15.61
C THR A 2 -7.06 -12.82 -16.39
N MET A 3 -6.03 -12.19 -15.83
CA MET A 3 -4.71 -12.12 -16.45
C MET A 3 -3.98 -13.44 -16.20
N LYS A 4 -4.40 -14.48 -16.94
CA LYS A 4 -3.63 -15.71 -17.08
C LYS A 4 -2.31 -15.37 -17.76
N GLN A 5 -1.23 -15.34 -17.01
CA GLN A 5 0.12 -15.28 -17.56
C GLN A 5 0.33 -16.46 -18.50
N VAL A 6 0.49 -16.16 -19.79
CA VAL A 6 0.89 -17.13 -20.81
C VAL A 6 2.40 -17.34 -20.67
N VAL A 7 2.78 -18.40 -19.95
CA VAL A 7 4.14 -18.92 -19.94
C VAL A 7 4.45 -19.49 -21.34
N LEU A 8 5.35 -18.84 -22.05
CA LEU A 8 5.80 -19.27 -23.37
C LEU A 8 6.87 -20.36 -23.22
N CYS A 9 6.49 -21.60 -23.55
CA CYS A 9 7.38 -22.76 -23.69
C CYS A 9 8.49 -22.52 -24.73
N GLY A 10 9.74 -22.47 -24.29
CA GLY A 10 10.94 -22.58 -25.11
C GLY A 10 11.74 -23.83 -24.75
N LEU A 11 11.32 -24.99 -25.25
CA LEU A 11 12.06 -26.26 -25.18
C LEU A 11 13.29 -26.21 -26.10
N ALA A 12 14.49 -26.20 -25.53
CA ALA A 12 15.71 -26.65 -26.20
C ALA A 12 16.49 -27.59 -25.28
N ALA A 13 16.45 -28.87 -25.62
CA ALA A 13 17.12 -29.95 -24.93
C ALA A 13 18.64 -29.92 -25.17
N SER A 14 19.41 -30.02 -24.08
CA SER A 14 20.74 -30.62 -24.10
C SER A 14 20.89 -31.55 -22.91
N LEU A 15 20.74 -32.84 -23.19
CA LEU A 15 21.17 -33.94 -22.33
C LEU A 15 22.69 -33.92 -22.20
N ALA A 16 23.19 -33.80 -20.97
CA ALA A 16 24.50 -34.33 -20.58
C ALA A 16 24.36 -34.90 -19.16
N GLY A 17 24.41 -36.22 -19.06
CA GLY A 17 24.34 -36.93 -17.80
C GLY A 17 25.67 -36.94 -17.05
N CYS A 18 25.56 -36.91 -15.73
CA CYS A 18 26.44 -37.57 -14.77
C CYS A 18 25.53 -37.81 -13.55
N GLY A 19 25.18 -39.02 -13.11
CA GLY A 19 26.05 -40.19 -13.00
C GLY A 19 26.70 -40.22 -11.61
N GLY A 20 25.92 -40.13 -10.53
CA GLY A 20 26.42 -40.21 -9.15
C GLY A 20 25.37 -40.81 -8.22
N SER A 21 25.50 -42.12 -7.98
CA SER A 21 24.71 -42.86 -7.00
C SER A 21 25.27 -42.63 -5.60
N SER A 22 24.46 -42.09 -4.68
CA SER A 22 24.63 -42.31 -3.25
C SER A 22 23.26 -42.51 -2.61
N SER A 23 22.92 -43.77 -2.39
CA SER A 23 21.91 -44.22 -1.45
C SER A 23 22.31 -43.78 -0.03
N GLY A 24 21.81 -42.63 0.40
CA GLY A 24 21.75 -42.22 1.80
C GLY A 24 20.30 -41.83 2.06
N GLY A 25 19.61 -42.55 2.95
CA GLY A 25 18.27 -42.16 3.38
C GLY A 25 18.38 -40.81 4.10
N ASP A 26 18.01 -39.74 3.40
CA ASP A 26 18.07 -38.41 3.97
C ASP A 26 16.89 -38.23 4.91
N SER A 27 17.16 -38.58 6.17
CA SER A 27 16.29 -38.41 7.33
C SER A 27 16.71 -37.16 8.12
N SER A 28 17.21 -36.14 7.42
CA SER A 28 17.61 -34.87 8.06
C SER A 28 16.37 -34.16 8.61
N SER A 29 16.39 -33.86 9.90
CA SER A 29 15.52 -32.85 10.52
C SER A 29 15.83 -31.46 9.95
N VAL A 30 14.89 -30.52 10.09
CA VAL A 30 15.11 -29.09 9.80
C VAL A 30 15.17 -28.36 11.14
N SER A 31 15.95 -27.30 11.23
CA SER A 31 15.95 -26.42 12.39
C SER A 31 15.34 -25.07 11.98
N VAL A 32 14.48 -24.54 12.83
CA VAL A 32 13.96 -23.16 12.74
C VAL A 32 14.53 -22.41 13.93
N THR A 33 15.25 -21.33 13.67
CA THR A 33 15.92 -20.52 14.68
C THR A 33 15.37 -19.12 14.68
N GLY A 34 15.26 -18.50 15.85
CA GLY A 34 14.87 -17.10 15.96
C GLY A 34 14.99 -16.58 17.40
N LYS A 35 14.46 -15.37 17.62
CA LYS A 35 14.36 -14.70 18.92
C LYS A 35 12.90 -14.35 19.21
N VAL A 36 12.53 -14.38 20.48
CA VAL A 36 11.24 -13.86 20.98
C VAL A 36 11.47 -12.50 21.62
N ILE A 37 10.85 -11.45 21.05
CA ILE A 37 11.14 -10.04 21.34
C ILE A 37 9.85 -9.28 21.71
N ASP A 38 9.67 -9.08 23.00
CA ASP A 38 8.72 -8.21 23.70
C ASP A 38 9.46 -7.74 24.98
N GLY A 39 10.63 -7.13 24.76
CA GLY A 39 11.85 -7.45 25.51
C GLY A 39 12.30 -8.90 25.28
N TYR A 40 13.59 -9.24 25.34
CA TYR A 40 14.00 -10.61 25.08
C TYR A 40 13.37 -11.57 26.10
N ILE A 41 12.52 -12.49 25.64
CA ILE A 41 11.74 -13.37 26.53
C ILE A 41 12.50 -14.66 26.84
N ILE A 42 12.87 -14.84 28.10
CA ILE A 42 13.58 -16.03 28.60
C ILE A 42 12.58 -16.96 29.31
N GLY A 43 12.57 -18.25 28.92
CA GLY A 43 11.74 -19.28 29.56
C GLY A 43 10.38 -19.53 28.91
N ALA A 44 10.14 -19.00 27.70
CA ALA A 44 8.94 -19.29 26.92
C ALA A 44 9.07 -20.64 26.18
N THR A 45 7.95 -21.33 25.95
CA THR A 45 7.91 -22.60 25.20
C THR A 45 7.51 -22.34 23.75
N VAL A 46 8.41 -22.64 22.82
CA VAL A 46 8.21 -22.48 21.37
C VAL A 46 7.87 -23.84 20.77
N TYR A 47 6.79 -23.96 19.99
CA TYR A 47 6.37 -25.22 19.39
C TYR A 47 5.69 -25.05 18.03
N LEU A 48 5.80 -26.08 17.18
CA LEU A 48 5.12 -26.13 15.89
C LEU A 48 3.68 -26.61 16.09
N ASP A 49 2.70 -25.73 15.91
CA ASP A 49 1.28 -26.04 16.11
C ASP A 49 0.70 -26.68 14.84
N LEU A 50 0.56 -28.00 14.85
CA LEU A 50 0.18 -28.79 13.67
C LEU A 50 -1.33 -28.73 13.36
N ASN A 51 -2.15 -28.28 14.32
CA ASN A 51 -3.62 -28.31 14.23
C ASN A 51 -4.28 -26.95 14.55
N PHE A 52 -3.51 -25.88 14.69
CA PHE A 52 -3.96 -24.51 14.90
C PHE A 52 -4.78 -24.35 16.19
N ASN A 53 -4.61 -25.23 17.18
CA ASN A 53 -5.38 -25.16 18.43
C ASN A 53 -4.75 -24.22 19.46
N ASN A 54 -3.58 -23.64 19.14
CA ASN A 54 -2.77 -22.80 20.00
C ASN A 54 -2.43 -23.49 21.34
N GLN A 55 -2.26 -24.81 21.37
CA GLN A 55 -1.94 -25.61 22.55
C GLN A 55 -0.87 -26.65 22.21
N LEU A 56 0.17 -26.74 23.05
CA LEU A 56 1.21 -27.73 22.87
C LEU A 56 0.65 -29.15 23.02
N ASP A 57 0.58 -29.87 21.91
CA ASP A 57 0.19 -31.27 21.86
C ASP A 57 1.38 -32.23 21.99
N ALA A 58 1.11 -33.47 22.44
CA ALA A 58 2.15 -34.45 22.75
C ALA A 58 3.01 -34.87 21.53
N ASN A 59 2.52 -34.63 20.31
CA ASN A 59 3.19 -34.96 19.05
C ASN A 59 3.90 -33.79 18.39
N GLU A 60 3.93 -32.62 19.03
CA GLU A 60 4.49 -31.38 18.48
C GLU A 60 5.92 -31.15 18.97
N PRO A 61 6.86 -30.86 18.04
CA PRO A 61 8.21 -30.49 18.43
C PRO A 61 8.19 -29.15 19.16
N ASN A 62 8.99 -29.05 20.22
CA ASN A 62 9.08 -27.84 21.04
C ASN A 62 10.49 -27.61 21.60
N VAL A 63 10.76 -26.38 22.02
CA VAL A 63 11.99 -25.92 22.65
C VAL A 63 11.68 -24.78 23.63
N ILE A 64 12.59 -24.44 24.53
CA ILE A 64 12.45 -23.32 25.47
C ILE A 64 13.43 -22.21 25.06
N THR A 65 12.97 -20.95 25.10
CA THR A 65 13.81 -19.79 24.83
C THR A 65 14.93 -19.64 25.86
N GLN A 66 16.10 -19.23 25.40
CA GLN A 66 17.31 -19.08 26.22
C GLN A 66 17.61 -17.59 26.51
N GLU A 67 18.83 -17.30 26.94
CA GLU A 67 19.31 -15.92 27.04
C GLU A 67 19.12 -15.20 25.69
N GLN A 68 18.84 -13.89 25.73
CA GLN A 68 18.52 -13.09 24.53
C GLN A 68 17.30 -13.60 23.73
N GLY A 69 16.42 -14.39 24.37
CA GLY A 69 15.18 -14.85 23.76
C GLY A 69 15.38 -15.87 22.64
N GLU A 70 16.59 -16.40 22.47
CA GLU A 70 16.95 -17.29 21.36
C GLU A 70 16.27 -18.66 21.47
N PHE A 71 15.85 -19.23 20.33
CA PHE A 71 15.40 -20.60 20.21
C PHE A 71 15.96 -21.30 18.97
N ASP A 72 16.12 -22.62 19.07
CA ASP A 72 16.47 -23.52 17.96
C ASP A 72 15.48 -24.71 18.01
N LEU A 73 14.41 -24.60 17.24
CA LEU A 73 13.35 -25.61 17.15
C LEU A 73 13.72 -26.66 16.10
N THR A 74 14.09 -27.85 16.58
CA THR A 74 14.35 -28.99 15.69
C THR A 74 13.06 -29.68 15.25
N ILE A 75 12.74 -29.57 13.97
CA ILE A 75 11.58 -30.17 13.31
C ILE A 75 11.94 -31.56 12.74
N PRO A 76 11.27 -32.64 13.21
CA PRO A 76 11.43 -33.98 12.64
C PRO A 76 11.12 -34.01 11.14
N SER A 77 11.82 -34.86 10.39
CA SER A 77 11.61 -35.00 8.94
C SER A 77 10.17 -35.33 8.54
N THR A 78 9.40 -35.97 9.43
CA THR A 78 7.96 -36.23 9.25
C THR A 78 7.11 -34.97 9.12
N TYR A 79 7.53 -33.84 9.70
CA TYR A 79 6.79 -32.57 9.69
C TYR A 79 7.46 -31.49 8.84
N ARG A 80 8.52 -31.84 8.08
CA ARG A 80 9.28 -30.88 7.25
C ARG A 80 8.40 -30.10 6.27
N GLU A 81 7.41 -30.77 5.68
CA GLU A 81 6.48 -30.13 4.75
C GLU A 81 5.48 -29.23 5.50
N CYS A 82 4.95 -29.73 6.63
CA CYS A 82 4.02 -28.97 7.47
C CYS A 82 4.61 -27.67 8.01
N ALA A 83 5.91 -27.65 8.32
CA ALA A 83 6.60 -26.50 8.87
C ALA A 83 6.51 -25.21 8.04
N GLN A 84 6.17 -25.32 6.74
CA GLN A 84 6.01 -24.18 5.85
C GLN A 84 4.58 -23.59 5.90
N TYR A 85 3.62 -24.35 6.44
CA TYR A 85 2.19 -24.06 6.30
C TYR A 85 1.42 -23.98 7.61
N VAL A 86 2.07 -24.30 8.74
CA VAL A 86 1.49 -24.20 10.07
C VAL A 86 2.29 -23.23 10.93
N PRO A 87 1.64 -22.55 11.90
CA PRO A 87 2.30 -21.54 12.70
C PRO A 87 3.25 -22.16 13.73
N ILE A 88 4.17 -21.34 14.23
CA ILE A 88 4.93 -21.64 15.44
C ILE A 88 4.36 -20.77 16.55
N VAL A 89 3.94 -21.41 17.63
CA VAL A 89 3.36 -20.72 18.79
C VAL A 89 4.42 -20.64 19.89
N VAL A 90 4.47 -19.48 20.54
CA VAL A 90 5.29 -19.21 21.70
C VAL A 90 4.37 -18.99 22.89
N ASP A 91 4.38 -19.95 23.81
CA ASP A 91 3.66 -19.88 25.08
C ASP A 91 4.57 -19.26 26.14
N VAL A 92 4.24 -18.05 26.56
CA VAL A 92 4.99 -17.28 27.56
C VAL A 92 4.31 -17.51 28.92
N PRO A 93 4.88 -18.36 29.79
CA PRO A 93 4.24 -18.72 31.05
C PRO A 93 4.44 -17.64 32.13
N GLU A 94 3.60 -17.70 33.17
CA GLU A 94 3.87 -16.99 34.42
C GLU A 94 5.27 -17.32 34.94
N GLY A 95 6.06 -16.30 35.27
CA GLY A 95 7.43 -16.43 35.74
C GLY A 95 8.50 -16.46 34.65
N ALA A 96 8.14 -16.33 33.36
CA ALA A 96 9.09 -15.97 32.31
C ALA A 96 9.70 -14.59 32.58
N ILE A 97 10.89 -14.34 32.03
CA ILE A 97 11.63 -13.08 32.23
C ILE A 97 11.64 -12.31 30.92
N ASP A 98 11.10 -11.10 30.98
CA ASP A 98 11.28 -10.05 29.97
C ASP A 98 12.53 -9.23 30.37
N THR A 99 13.49 -9.07 29.45
CA THR A 99 14.73 -8.33 29.72
C THR A 99 14.55 -6.81 29.88
N ASP A 100 13.43 -6.24 29.46
CA ASP A 100 13.10 -4.83 29.71
C ASP A 100 12.77 -4.62 31.19
N PHE A 101 12.22 -5.65 31.84
CA PHE A 101 11.89 -5.68 33.27
C PHE A 101 12.49 -6.91 33.97
N PRO A 102 13.83 -7.05 34.03
CA PRO A 102 14.48 -8.29 34.45
C PRO A 102 14.24 -8.65 35.92
N ASP A 103 13.84 -7.68 36.74
CA ASP A 103 13.50 -7.85 38.16
C ASP A 103 12.00 -8.15 38.39
N THR A 104 11.17 -8.12 37.34
CA THR A 104 9.71 -8.31 37.40
C THR A 104 9.32 -9.43 36.44
N PRO A 105 9.26 -10.69 36.91
CA PRO A 105 8.80 -11.79 36.07
C PRO A 105 7.37 -11.56 35.57
N ILE A 106 7.06 -12.10 34.40
CA ILE A 106 5.74 -12.00 33.76
C ILE A 106 4.68 -12.58 34.69
N GLU A 107 3.66 -11.77 35.00
CA GLU A 107 2.59 -12.12 35.94
C GLU A 107 1.42 -12.82 35.23
N ASP A 108 1.11 -12.43 34.00
CA ASP A 108 0.01 -12.98 33.20
C ASP A 108 0.57 -13.70 31.98
N ALA A 109 0.29 -15.00 31.87
CA ALA A 109 0.71 -15.78 30.71
C ALA A 109 0.02 -15.30 29.42
N TYR A 110 0.77 -15.25 28.32
CA TYR A 110 0.28 -14.86 27.01
C TYR A 110 0.94 -15.68 25.90
N LYS A 111 0.45 -15.53 24.67
CA LYS A 111 0.95 -16.27 23.51
C LYS A 111 1.31 -15.32 22.39
N MET A 112 2.35 -15.69 21.67
CA MET A 112 2.79 -15.05 20.45
C MET A 112 2.83 -16.10 19.34
N VAL A 113 2.70 -15.68 18.09
CA VAL A 113 2.64 -16.59 16.94
C VAL A 113 3.54 -16.07 15.83
N ILE A 114 4.44 -16.94 15.37
CA ILE A 114 5.16 -16.75 14.12
C ILE A 114 4.27 -17.30 13.01
N PRO A 115 3.86 -16.45 12.06
CA PRO A 115 3.11 -16.90 10.90
C PRO A 115 3.85 -18.02 10.14
N PRO A 116 3.12 -18.91 9.44
CA PRO A 116 3.73 -19.83 8.51
C PRO A 116 4.50 -19.09 7.41
N GLN A 117 5.50 -19.75 6.83
CA GLN A 117 6.39 -19.15 5.82
C GLN A 117 5.66 -18.53 4.62
N TYR A 118 4.50 -19.05 4.21
CA TYR A 118 3.75 -18.47 3.09
C TYR A 118 3.15 -17.09 3.42
N ALA A 119 2.97 -16.77 4.70
CA ALA A 119 2.41 -15.52 5.18
C ALA A 119 3.50 -14.50 5.56
N LEU A 120 4.77 -14.84 5.32
CA LEU A 120 5.93 -13.99 5.56
C LEU A 120 6.47 -13.48 4.24
N SER A 121 6.88 -12.22 4.19
CA SER A 121 7.40 -11.58 2.99
C SER A 121 8.93 -11.62 2.94
N THR A 122 9.60 -11.76 4.09
CA THR A 122 11.06 -11.83 4.18
C THR A 122 11.54 -13.04 5.01
N ASP A 123 12.80 -13.43 4.78
CA ASP A 123 13.48 -14.40 5.64
C ASP A 123 13.79 -13.82 7.04
N GLU A 124 13.75 -12.49 7.24
CA GLU A 124 13.94 -11.85 8.55
C GLU A 124 12.73 -12.00 9.48
N ASP A 125 11.52 -12.09 8.91
CA ASP A 125 10.30 -12.38 9.65
C ASP A 125 10.35 -13.75 10.35
N LEU A 126 11.18 -14.67 9.83
CA LEU A 126 11.44 -15.98 10.45
C LEU A 126 12.36 -15.89 11.67
N TYR A 127 13.15 -14.82 11.79
CA TYR A 127 14.18 -14.69 12.83
C TYR A 127 13.71 -13.94 14.07
N ASN A 128 12.73 -13.04 13.99
CA ASN A 128 12.32 -12.20 15.12
C ASN A 128 10.79 -12.24 15.31
N LEU A 129 10.33 -12.88 16.39
CA LEU A 129 8.94 -12.87 16.80
C LEU A 129 8.65 -11.63 17.66
N THR A 130 7.74 -10.78 17.21
CA THR A 130 7.27 -9.60 17.95
C THR A 130 5.75 -9.69 18.22
N PRO A 131 5.21 -8.89 19.17
CA PRO A 131 3.76 -8.83 19.37
C PRO A 131 3.02 -8.44 18.08
N LEU A 132 3.64 -7.62 17.24
CA LEU A 132 3.06 -7.13 16.01
C LEU A 132 2.77 -8.25 14.99
N THR A 133 3.72 -9.17 14.75
CA THR A 133 3.51 -10.29 13.81
C THR A 133 2.39 -11.23 14.29
N SER A 134 2.30 -11.44 15.60
CA SER A 134 1.28 -12.27 16.24
C SER A 134 -0.13 -11.69 16.06
N VAL A 135 -0.25 -10.37 16.15
CA VAL A 135 -1.54 -9.69 16.17
C VAL A 135 -2.17 -9.64 14.78
N VAL A 136 -1.38 -9.40 13.73
CA VAL A 136 -1.88 -9.50 12.33
C VAL A 136 -2.27 -10.94 12.01
N TRP A 137 -1.47 -11.92 12.45
CA TRP A 137 -1.73 -13.33 12.24
C TRP A 137 -3.09 -13.80 12.80
N SER A 138 -3.53 -13.25 13.94
CA SER A 138 -4.82 -13.64 14.53
C SER A 138 -6.03 -13.43 13.60
N GLU A 139 -6.01 -12.39 12.75
CA GLU A 139 -7.07 -12.16 11.76
C GLU A 139 -6.94 -13.10 10.55
N VAL A 140 -5.73 -13.53 10.21
CA VAL A 140 -5.47 -14.57 9.21
C VAL A 140 -5.95 -15.92 9.70
N GLU A 141 -5.65 -16.30 10.95
CA GLU A 141 -6.15 -17.55 11.54
C GLU A 141 -7.68 -17.60 11.51
N LYS A 142 -8.33 -16.49 11.86
CA LYS A 142 -9.79 -16.35 11.79
C LYS A 142 -10.29 -16.56 10.35
N GLU A 143 -9.63 -16.01 9.34
CA GLU A 143 -9.94 -16.29 7.93
C GLU A 143 -9.84 -17.78 7.60
N LEU A 144 -8.77 -18.44 8.03
CA LEU A 144 -8.53 -19.85 7.78
C LEU A 144 -9.64 -20.72 8.41
N PHE A 145 -10.04 -20.41 9.65
CA PHE A 145 -11.13 -21.10 10.35
C PHE A 145 -12.49 -20.88 9.70
N GLU A 146 -12.75 -19.67 9.16
CA GLU A 146 -14.02 -19.35 8.49
C GLU A 146 -14.15 -20.05 7.12
N ASN A 147 -13.05 -20.20 6.39
CA ASN A 147 -13.04 -20.81 5.05
C ASN A 147 -12.94 -22.35 5.08
N THR A 148 -12.44 -22.93 6.16
CA THR A 148 -12.25 -24.39 6.24
C THR A 148 -13.45 -25.05 6.90
N SER A 149 -14.18 -25.87 6.12
CA SER A 149 -15.33 -26.66 6.64
C SER A 149 -14.92 -27.86 7.52
N GLN A 150 -13.62 -28.11 7.66
CA GLN A 150 -13.00 -29.16 8.47
C GLN A 150 -12.07 -28.51 9.51
N GLU A 151 -11.64 -29.27 10.53
CA GLU A 151 -10.61 -28.78 11.46
C GLU A 151 -9.32 -28.41 10.70
N LEU A 152 -8.76 -27.23 10.99
CA LEU A 152 -7.47 -26.81 10.43
C LEU A 152 -6.38 -27.81 10.82
N SER A 153 -5.55 -28.15 9.85
CA SER A 153 -4.42 -29.06 10.04
C SER A 153 -3.39 -28.84 8.94
N CYS A 154 -2.18 -29.36 9.12
CA CYS A 154 -1.21 -29.45 8.03
C CYS A 154 -1.82 -30.03 6.74
N ASP A 155 -2.63 -31.08 6.83
CA ASP A 155 -3.22 -31.74 5.66
C ASP A 155 -4.27 -30.89 4.93
N SER A 156 -5.03 -30.05 5.65
CA SER A 156 -5.97 -29.10 5.02
C SER A 156 -5.18 -27.96 4.39
N MET A 157 -4.20 -27.42 5.13
CA MET A 157 -3.37 -26.32 4.68
C MET A 157 -2.42 -26.70 3.55
N LEU A 158 -2.14 -27.98 3.28
CA LEU A 158 -1.44 -28.37 2.06
C LEU A 158 -2.31 -28.24 0.81
N LYS A 159 -3.63 -28.45 0.94
CA LYS A 159 -4.58 -28.52 -0.19
C LYS A 159 -5.11 -27.15 -0.62
N GLU A 160 -5.20 -26.20 0.30
CA GLU A 160 -5.81 -24.87 0.07
C GLU A 160 -4.84 -23.87 -0.59
N GLN A 161 -4.21 -24.23 -1.72
CA GLN A 161 -3.12 -23.43 -2.31
C GLN A 161 -3.58 -22.02 -2.71
N GLU A 162 -4.75 -21.92 -3.34
CA GLU A 162 -5.31 -20.65 -3.79
C GLU A 162 -5.57 -19.69 -2.62
N LEU A 163 -6.11 -20.20 -1.50
CA LEU A 163 -6.33 -19.41 -0.29
C LEU A 163 -5.00 -18.90 0.31
N ARG A 164 -3.94 -19.72 0.30
CA ARG A 164 -2.62 -19.31 0.81
C ARG A 164 -2.00 -18.21 -0.05
N GLU A 165 -2.07 -18.35 -1.37
CA GLU A 165 -1.55 -17.33 -2.30
C GLU A 165 -2.30 -16.00 -2.16
N ASP A 166 -3.62 -16.08 -1.98
CA ASP A 166 -4.50 -14.93 -1.78
C ASP A 166 -4.25 -14.20 -0.42
N ILE A 167 -4.02 -14.97 0.64
CA ILE A 167 -3.59 -14.43 1.95
C ILE A 167 -2.21 -13.77 1.84
N ALA A 168 -1.24 -14.46 1.24
CA ALA A 168 0.13 -13.96 1.10
C ALA A 168 0.16 -12.63 0.34
N GLN A 169 -0.55 -12.55 -0.78
CA GLN A 169 -0.65 -11.31 -1.56
C GLN A 169 -1.27 -10.18 -0.74
N ARG A 170 -2.35 -10.44 0.02
CA ARG A 170 -2.96 -9.41 0.88
C ARG A 170 -2.00 -8.86 1.93
N LEU A 171 -1.21 -9.74 2.55
CA LEU A 171 -0.25 -9.36 3.58
C LEU A 171 0.87 -8.50 2.98
N GLU A 172 1.45 -8.92 1.85
CA GLU A 172 2.46 -8.15 1.12
C GLU A 172 1.94 -6.77 0.72
N GLU A 173 0.71 -6.68 0.19
CA GLU A 173 0.10 -5.40 -0.16
C GLU A 173 -0.15 -4.50 1.07
N GLN A 174 -0.53 -5.07 2.20
CA GLN A 174 -0.73 -4.33 3.44
C GLN A 174 0.60 -3.78 3.97
N GLU A 175 1.66 -4.58 3.94
CA GLU A 175 3.02 -4.18 4.30
C GLU A 175 3.53 -3.02 3.44
N LEU A 176 3.33 -3.09 2.11
CA LEU A 176 3.70 -2.00 1.21
C LEU A 176 2.94 -0.71 1.50
N ARG A 177 1.66 -0.78 1.91
CA ARG A 177 0.88 0.40 2.30
C ARG A 177 1.41 1.03 3.59
N VAL A 178 1.73 0.20 4.59
CA VAL A 178 2.37 0.66 5.84
C VAL A 178 3.70 1.33 5.55
N ALA A 179 4.54 0.68 4.75
CA ALA A 179 5.84 1.23 4.36
C ALA A 179 5.70 2.54 3.59
N ASN A 180 4.73 2.62 2.68
CA ASN A 180 4.44 3.85 1.96
C ASN A 180 3.96 4.97 2.87
N ARG A 181 3.12 4.66 3.86
CA ARG A 181 2.53 5.67 4.72
C ARG A 181 3.48 6.21 5.77
N TYR A 182 4.15 5.32 6.49
CA TYR A 182 4.99 5.70 7.63
C TYR A 182 6.46 5.81 7.26
N ASN A 183 6.82 5.45 6.03
CA ASN A 183 8.20 5.42 5.56
C ASN A 183 9.10 4.51 6.42
N ILE A 184 8.55 3.38 6.86
CA ILE A 184 9.19 2.34 7.68
C ILE A 184 9.29 1.08 6.83
N THR A 185 10.45 0.44 6.74
CA THR A 185 10.58 -0.80 5.96
C THR A 185 9.93 -1.98 6.69
N VAL A 186 9.59 -3.06 5.97
CA VAL A 186 9.10 -4.30 6.58
C VAL A 186 10.14 -4.86 7.57
N ASP A 187 11.41 -4.83 7.19
CA ASP A 187 12.54 -5.23 8.04
C ASP A 187 12.58 -4.41 9.34
N ASP A 188 12.35 -3.09 9.26
CA ASP A 188 12.29 -2.23 10.45
C ASP A 188 11.04 -2.48 11.31
N LEU A 189 9.93 -2.89 10.68
CA LEU A 189 8.65 -3.13 11.34
C LEU A 189 8.67 -4.43 12.17
N TYR A 190 9.30 -5.49 11.65
CA TYR A 190 9.36 -6.81 12.29
C TYR A 190 10.73 -7.17 12.87
N GLY A 191 11.74 -6.32 12.67
CA GLY A 191 13.11 -6.56 13.09
C GLY A 191 13.34 -6.49 14.61
N ASP A 192 14.58 -6.81 15.01
CA ASP A 192 15.05 -6.70 16.40
C ASP A 192 15.25 -5.23 16.76
N TYR A 193 14.20 -4.59 17.25
CA TYR A 193 14.21 -3.17 17.64
C TYR A 193 15.15 -2.87 18.81
N ILE A 194 15.42 -3.85 19.67
CA ILE A 194 16.34 -3.74 20.81
C ILE A 194 17.78 -3.62 20.28
N GLU A 195 18.13 -4.47 19.31
CA GLU A 195 19.44 -4.45 18.66
C GLU A 195 19.63 -3.21 17.77
N SER A 196 18.58 -2.78 17.04
CA SER A 196 18.65 -1.60 16.18
C SER A 196 18.64 -0.28 16.97
N GLY A 197 18.12 -0.28 18.21
CA GLY A 197 18.00 0.90 19.06
C GLY A 197 17.01 1.93 18.51
N ASN A 198 16.02 1.50 17.74
CA ASN A 198 15.05 2.37 17.06
C ASN A 198 13.70 2.41 17.79
N ASP A 199 13.73 2.81 19.06
CA ASP A 199 12.55 2.85 19.96
C ASP A 199 11.37 3.63 19.37
N GLN A 200 11.63 4.67 18.57
CA GLN A 200 10.59 5.48 17.94
C GLN A 200 9.83 4.70 16.87
N VAL A 201 10.54 3.98 15.99
CA VAL A 201 9.89 3.11 14.99
C VAL A 201 9.14 1.98 15.67
N HIS A 202 9.70 1.42 16.74
CA HIS A 202 9.00 0.40 17.53
C HIS A 202 7.69 0.92 18.13
N GLN A 203 7.70 2.13 18.70
CA GLN A 203 6.47 2.73 19.24
C GLN A 203 5.42 2.94 18.13
N ILE A 204 5.82 3.45 16.97
CA ILE A 204 4.91 3.59 15.82
C ILE A 204 4.35 2.23 15.42
N ALA A 205 5.21 1.21 15.33
CA ALA A 205 4.83 -0.16 15.00
C ALA A 205 3.78 -0.71 15.98
N GLN A 206 3.94 -0.45 17.29
CA GLN A 206 2.96 -0.81 18.33
C GLN A 206 1.64 -0.02 18.19
N ASP A 207 1.72 1.29 18.00
CA ASP A 207 0.56 2.18 17.94
C ASP A 207 -0.36 1.84 16.76
N ILE A 208 0.20 1.38 15.63
CA ILE A 208 -0.57 1.07 14.43
C ILE A 208 -1.21 -0.33 14.43
N VAL A 209 -0.83 -1.21 15.38
CA VAL A 209 -1.32 -2.61 15.48
C VAL A 209 -2.85 -2.73 15.35
N PRO A 210 -3.68 -1.96 16.10
CA PRO A 210 -5.13 -2.09 16.00
C PRO A 210 -5.65 -1.73 14.60
N GLY A 211 -5.01 -0.74 13.96
CA GLY A 211 -5.29 -0.35 12.60
C GLY A 211 -4.98 -1.46 11.60
N LEU A 212 -3.85 -2.16 11.75
CA LEU A 212 -3.46 -3.26 10.87
C LEU A 212 -4.45 -4.43 10.90
N GLN A 213 -4.91 -4.83 12.09
CA GLN A 213 -5.93 -5.87 12.22
C GLN A 213 -7.23 -5.46 11.54
N LYS A 214 -7.71 -4.24 11.84
CA LYS A 214 -8.97 -3.75 11.28
C LYS A 214 -8.90 -3.56 9.77
N SER A 215 -7.74 -3.15 9.25
CA SER A 215 -7.47 -3.04 7.81
C SER A 215 -7.61 -4.38 7.10
N TYR A 216 -7.01 -5.43 7.65
CA TYR A 216 -7.09 -6.78 7.08
C TYR A 216 -8.54 -7.30 7.08
N ALA A 217 -9.21 -7.22 8.24
CA ALA A 217 -10.58 -7.67 8.40
C ALA A 217 -11.56 -6.94 7.47
N ASP A 218 -11.49 -5.61 7.39
CA ASP A 218 -12.38 -4.82 6.55
C ASP A 218 -12.05 -4.93 5.06
N THR A 219 -10.78 -5.19 4.71
CA THR A 219 -10.38 -5.49 3.34
C THR A 219 -11.05 -6.78 2.86
N ARG A 220 -11.06 -7.84 3.68
CA ARG A 220 -11.76 -9.10 3.37
C ARG A 220 -13.26 -8.85 3.16
N GLU A 221 -13.89 -8.07 4.05
CA GLU A 221 -15.30 -7.72 3.92
C GLU A 221 -15.57 -6.92 2.63
N LEU A 222 -14.71 -5.97 2.29
CA LEU A 222 -14.84 -5.14 1.10
C LEU A 222 -14.68 -5.97 -0.19
N ILE A 223 -13.69 -6.86 -0.25
CA ILE A 223 -13.50 -7.77 -1.39
C ILE A 223 -14.74 -8.65 -1.60
N ALA A 224 -15.34 -9.15 -0.51
CA ALA A 224 -16.58 -9.92 -0.59
C ALA A 224 -17.78 -9.10 -1.12
N GLN A 225 -17.81 -7.79 -0.84
CA GLN A 225 -18.82 -6.87 -1.39
C GLN A 225 -18.56 -6.55 -2.87
N TYR A 226 -17.30 -6.54 -3.31
CA TYR A 226 -16.87 -6.19 -4.67
C TYR A 226 -16.08 -7.31 -5.37
N PRO A 227 -16.69 -8.50 -5.60
CA PRO A 227 -15.97 -9.68 -6.09
C PRO A 227 -15.51 -9.58 -7.56
N GLN A 228 -15.81 -8.48 -8.24
CA GLN A 228 -15.41 -8.22 -9.63
C GLN A 228 -14.50 -7.00 -9.77
N ALA A 229 -14.16 -6.33 -8.66
CA ALA A 229 -13.19 -5.25 -8.69
C ALA A 229 -11.80 -5.80 -9.02
N ASP A 230 -11.02 -5.03 -9.77
CA ASP A 230 -9.62 -5.34 -10.04
C ASP A 230 -8.79 -5.13 -8.75
N LEU A 231 -9.15 -4.14 -7.91
CA LEU A 231 -8.55 -3.89 -6.59
C LEU A 231 -9.61 -3.42 -5.59
N ALA A 232 -9.56 -3.89 -4.35
CA ALA A 232 -10.38 -3.37 -3.25
C ALA A 232 -9.65 -3.54 -1.92
N TRP A 233 -9.52 -2.47 -1.14
CA TRP A 233 -8.87 -2.51 0.18
C TRP A 233 -9.34 -1.42 1.13
N VAL A 234 -9.07 -1.66 2.41
CA VAL A 234 -9.27 -0.74 3.52
C VAL A 234 -7.98 -0.61 4.30
N GLU A 235 -7.64 0.61 4.68
CA GLU A 235 -6.51 0.91 5.56
C GLU A 235 -6.96 1.84 6.67
N TYR A 236 -6.64 1.44 7.89
CA TYR A 236 -6.71 2.27 9.06
C TYR A 236 -5.32 2.78 9.38
N PHE A 237 -5.19 4.09 9.54
CA PHE A 237 -3.92 4.73 9.81
C PHE A 237 -4.05 5.86 10.82
N LEU A 238 -2.96 6.10 11.55
CA LEU A 238 -2.87 7.13 12.57
C LEU A 238 -2.16 8.36 11.99
N GLY A 239 -2.77 9.52 12.22
CA GLY A 239 -2.19 10.79 11.84
C GLY A 239 -2.41 11.16 10.37
N LYS A 240 -2.89 12.38 10.14
CA LYS A 240 -2.90 13.03 8.84
C LYS A 240 -2.25 14.40 8.92
N TRP A 241 -1.57 14.79 7.84
CA TRP A 241 -0.88 16.07 7.76
C TRP A 241 -1.87 17.24 7.80
N ASP A 242 -1.76 18.10 8.80
CA ASP A 242 -2.49 19.36 8.92
C ASP A 242 -1.58 20.52 8.51
N SER A 243 -1.87 21.08 7.33
CA SER A 243 -1.13 22.21 6.77
C SER A 243 -1.26 23.50 7.59
N SER A 244 -2.29 23.63 8.41
CA SER A 244 -2.51 24.82 9.26
C SER A 244 -1.58 24.84 10.48
N ASN A 245 -1.22 23.66 11.00
CA ASN A 245 -0.38 23.48 12.17
C ASN A 245 1.01 22.92 11.86
N SER A 246 1.28 22.60 10.59
CA SER A 246 2.52 21.98 10.13
C SER A 246 2.90 20.75 10.96
N ASN A 247 1.92 19.88 11.23
CA ASN A 247 2.13 18.64 11.94
C ASN A 247 1.11 17.57 11.52
N TYR A 248 1.42 16.31 11.80
CA TYR A 248 0.42 15.26 11.81
C TYR A 248 -0.46 15.39 13.06
N ASP A 249 -1.76 15.18 12.91
CA ASP A 249 -2.66 15.02 14.05
C ASP A 249 -2.50 13.65 14.74
N ASP A 250 -3.26 13.43 15.80
CA ASP A 250 -3.31 12.18 16.58
C ASP A 250 -4.59 11.37 16.31
N ALA A 251 -5.31 11.67 15.24
CA ALA A 251 -6.58 11.04 14.93
C ALA A 251 -6.40 9.76 14.09
N TRP A 252 -7.33 8.82 14.27
CA TRP A 252 -7.44 7.65 13.42
C TRP A 252 -8.22 7.96 12.15
N TYR A 253 -7.77 7.38 11.05
CA TYR A 253 -8.43 7.50 9.76
C TYR A 253 -8.67 6.12 9.16
N ARG A 254 -9.72 6.01 8.36
CA ARG A 254 -10.05 4.85 7.53
C ARG A 254 -10.12 5.29 6.08
N TYR A 255 -9.14 4.88 5.29
CA TYR A 255 -9.18 4.97 3.84
C TYR A 255 -9.78 3.69 3.25
N GLN A 256 -10.66 3.84 2.28
CA GLN A 256 -11.23 2.75 1.50
C GLN A 256 -11.03 3.06 0.02
N PHE A 257 -10.64 2.05 -0.74
CA PHE A 257 -10.47 2.15 -2.18
C PHE A 257 -11.08 0.95 -2.88
N VAL A 258 -11.84 1.20 -3.94
CA VAL A 258 -12.39 0.19 -4.83
C VAL A 258 -12.13 0.63 -6.26
N GLN A 259 -11.37 -0.17 -7.01
CA GLN A 259 -11.16 0.02 -8.43
C GLN A 259 -11.87 -1.10 -9.19
N ALA A 260 -12.97 -0.75 -9.85
CA ALA A 260 -13.72 -1.69 -10.68
C ALA A 260 -12.92 -2.11 -11.93
N SER A 261 -12.17 -1.17 -12.50
CA SER A 261 -11.20 -1.42 -13.57
C SER A 261 -10.24 -0.24 -13.69
N ASN A 262 -9.15 -0.38 -14.45
CA ASN A 262 -8.24 0.75 -14.68
C ASN A 262 -8.99 2.00 -15.18
N GLY A 263 -8.75 3.15 -14.55
CA GLY A 263 -9.47 4.41 -14.79
C GLY A 263 -10.90 4.47 -14.20
N ASN A 264 -11.33 3.48 -13.43
CA ASN A 264 -12.67 3.46 -12.82
C ASN A 264 -12.56 3.07 -11.34
N PHE A 265 -12.57 4.06 -10.46
CA PHE A 265 -12.40 3.84 -9.03
C PHE A 265 -13.26 4.77 -8.17
N GLU A 266 -13.48 4.35 -6.94
CA GLU A 266 -13.96 5.20 -5.86
C GLU A 266 -13.03 5.07 -4.65
N SER A 267 -12.86 6.17 -3.93
CA SER A 267 -12.16 6.18 -2.64
C SER A 267 -12.84 7.10 -1.65
N GLU A 268 -12.73 6.77 -0.37
CA GLU A 268 -13.19 7.64 0.71
C GLU A 268 -12.29 7.51 1.94
N THR A 269 -12.04 8.64 2.59
CA THR A 269 -11.35 8.72 3.88
C THR A 269 -12.32 9.24 4.93
N TYR A 270 -12.44 8.51 6.05
CA TYR A 270 -13.13 8.99 7.24
C TYR A 270 -12.16 9.16 8.40
N GLU A 271 -12.33 10.21 9.18
CA GLU A 271 -11.86 10.24 10.57
C GLU A 271 -12.67 9.22 11.38
N MET A 272 -11.99 8.47 12.24
CA MET A 272 -12.54 7.38 13.03
C MET A 272 -12.44 7.67 14.53
N SER A 273 -13.32 7.06 15.32
CA SER A 273 -13.16 7.00 16.77
C SER A 273 -11.93 6.17 17.16
N ASP A 274 -11.38 6.39 18.36
CA ASP A 274 -10.20 5.67 18.89
C ASP A 274 -10.37 4.14 18.92
N ASP A 275 -11.62 3.65 19.01
CA ASP A 275 -11.95 2.22 18.96
C ASP A 275 -12.12 1.66 17.54
N LEU A 276 -11.89 2.50 16.52
CA LEU A 276 -11.98 2.22 15.08
C LEU A 276 -13.37 1.78 14.58
N ASN A 277 -14.41 1.90 15.40
CA ASN A 277 -15.74 1.37 15.08
C ASN A 277 -16.70 2.41 14.48
N THR A 278 -16.44 3.71 14.68
CA THR A 278 -17.35 4.78 14.29
C THR A 278 -16.70 5.72 13.30
N LYS A 279 -17.34 5.90 12.14
CA LYS A 279 -17.02 6.99 11.20
C LYS A 279 -17.46 8.32 11.80
N VAL A 280 -16.52 9.19 12.13
CA VAL A 280 -16.76 10.49 12.79
C VAL A 280 -17.06 11.57 11.75
N LEU A 281 -16.17 11.73 10.77
CA LEU A 281 -16.26 12.77 9.75
C LEU A 281 -15.77 12.24 8.41
N LEU A 282 -16.53 12.52 7.34
CA LEU A 282 -16.02 12.31 5.98
C LEU A 282 -14.94 13.35 5.72
N HIS A 283 -13.70 12.90 5.59
CA HIS A 283 -12.57 13.76 5.27
C HIS A 283 -12.53 13.99 3.76
N ASP A 284 -12.41 12.95 2.95
CA ASP A 284 -12.41 13.10 1.49
C ASP A 284 -13.14 11.97 0.80
N LYS A 285 -13.64 12.25 -0.40
CA LYS A 285 -14.24 11.25 -1.28
C LYS A 285 -13.93 11.58 -2.73
N ASN A 286 -13.50 10.57 -3.49
CA ASN A 286 -13.13 10.69 -4.89
C ASN A 286 -13.79 9.59 -5.71
N VAL A 287 -14.30 9.94 -6.89
CA VAL A 287 -14.78 8.98 -7.88
C VAL A 287 -14.19 9.35 -9.22
N MET A 288 -13.74 8.34 -9.97
CA MET A 288 -13.31 8.46 -11.35
C MET A 288 -14.06 7.47 -12.22
N GLU A 289 -14.58 7.94 -13.36
CA GLU A 289 -15.10 7.11 -14.43
C GLU A 289 -14.40 7.45 -15.73
N THR A 290 -13.86 6.43 -16.40
CA THR A 290 -13.14 6.58 -17.67
C THR A 290 -13.87 5.86 -18.79
N THR A 291 -14.10 6.59 -19.88
CA THR A 291 -14.65 6.06 -21.13
C THR A 291 -13.73 6.38 -22.30
N VAL A 292 -13.60 5.44 -23.23
CA VAL A 292 -12.80 5.64 -24.44
C VAL A 292 -13.73 5.75 -25.64
N ARG A 293 -13.61 6.86 -26.38
CA ARG A 293 -14.41 7.10 -27.59
C ARG A 293 -13.65 7.95 -28.59
N ASP A 294 -13.73 7.59 -29.88
CA ASP A 294 -13.20 8.40 -30.99
C ASP A 294 -11.73 8.83 -30.84
N GLY A 295 -10.89 7.94 -30.28
CA GLY A 295 -9.46 8.18 -30.05
C GLY A 295 -9.14 9.02 -28.80
N VAL A 296 -10.16 9.31 -27.98
CA VAL A 296 -10.06 10.14 -26.78
C VAL A 296 -10.32 9.30 -25.53
N ASN A 297 -9.46 9.46 -24.53
CA ASN A 297 -9.68 9.08 -23.16
C ASN A 297 -10.48 10.19 -22.47
N ILE A 298 -11.69 9.88 -22.01
CA ILE A 298 -12.63 10.80 -21.40
C ILE A 298 -12.81 10.37 -19.96
N GLU A 299 -12.18 11.10 -19.04
CA GLU A 299 -12.26 10.82 -17.60
C GLU A 299 -13.14 11.87 -16.95
N LYS A 300 -14.06 11.41 -16.10
CA LYS A 300 -14.86 12.27 -15.23
C LYS A 300 -14.46 12.00 -13.80
N THR A 301 -14.06 13.04 -13.09
CA THR A 301 -13.71 12.94 -11.66
C THR A 301 -14.61 13.83 -10.83
N VAL A 302 -15.05 13.29 -9.70
CA VAL A 302 -15.71 14.06 -8.64
C VAL A 302 -14.87 13.90 -7.39
N SER A 303 -14.41 15.02 -6.83
CA SER A 303 -13.63 15.05 -5.61
C SER A 303 -14.26 16.00 -4.61
N LEU A 304 -14.22 15.59 -3.34
CA LEU A 304 -14.78 16.31 -2.23
C LEU A 304 -13.78 16.29 -1.06
N GLU A 305 -13.54 17.45 -0.47
CA GLU A 305 -12.66 17.64 0.69
C GLU A 305 -13.24 18.69 1.66
N PRO A 306 -12.83 18.70 2.94
CA PRO A 306 -13.46 19.53 3.95
C PRO A 306 -13.18 21.02 3.69
N ALA A 307 -14.19 21.86 3.89
CA ALA A 307 -14.05 23.31 3.92
C ALA A 307 -14.31 23.84 5.34
N ASN A 308 -14.04 25.13 5.56
CA ASN A 308 -14.45 25.81 6.81
C ASN A 308 -15.94 25.62 7.13
N THR A 309 -16.78 25.55 6.09
CA THR A 309 -18.20 25.22 6.18
C THR A 309 -18.60 24.36 4.98
N GLY A 310 -19.12 23.16 5.25
CA GLY A 310 -19.45 22.20 4.17
C GLY A 310 -18.19 21.62 3.55
N TYR A 311 -18.17 21.51 2.23
CA TYR A 311 -17.09 20.85 1.48
C TYR A 311 -16.67 21.64 0.25
N HIS A 312 -15.37 21.65 -0.03
CA HIS A 312 -14.88 21.97 -1.37
C HIS A 312 -15.21 20.79 -2.28
N CYS A 313 -15.75 21.09 -3.45
CA CYS A 313 -16.15 20.11 -4.44
C CYS A 313 -15.55 20.50 -5.79
N SER A 314 -14.93 19.53 -6.46
CA SER A 314 -14.45 19.68 -7.82
C SER A 314 -15.04 18.61 -8.73
N LEU A 315 -15.61 19.04 -9.85
CA LEU A 315 -16.06 18.16 -10.93
C LEU A 315 -15.17 18.42 -12.14
N SER A 316 -14.36 17.44 -12.52
CA SER A 316 -13.46 17.57 -13.67
C SER A 316 -13.85 16.66 -14.81
N GLU A 317 -13.68 17.16 -16.03
CA GLU A 317 -13.59 16.36 -17.24
C GLU A 317 -12.16 16.45 -17.78
N TRP A 318 -11.52 15.31 -17.99
CA TRP A 318 -10.23 15.19 -18.64
C TRP A 318 -10.43 14.58 -20.02
N LEU A 319 -10.01 15.29 -21.05
CA LEU A 319 -10.15 14.89 -22.44
C LEU A 319 -8.76 14.80 -23.04
N GLU A 320 -8.27 13.59 -23.29
CA GLU A 320 -6.90 13.36 -23.76
C GLU A 320 -6.84 12.42 -24.96
N THR A 321 -5.98 12.71 -25.93
CA THR A 321 -5.71 11.79 -27.04
C THR A 321 -5.00 10.54 -26.56
N ILE A 322 -5.32 9.37 -27.12
CA ILE A 322 -4.66 8.11 -26.76
C ILE A 322 -3.47 7.87 -27.70
N SER A 323 -2.35 8.57 -27.45
CA SER A 323 -1.14 8.46 -28.27
C SER A 323 0.14 8.57 -27.42
N GLN A 324 1.29 8.18 -27.99
CA GLN A 324 2.60 8.36 -27.34
C GLN A 324 2.96 9.82 -27.09
N LYS A 325 2.30 10.75 -27.79
CA LYS A 325 2.46 12.19 -27.67
C LYS A 325 1.09 12.80 -27.41
N SER A 326 0.55 12.52 -26.24
CA SER A 326 -0.80 12.93 -25.87
C SER A 326 -0.91 14.45 -25.75
N SER A 327 -2.10 14.94 -26.07
CA SER A 327 -2.57 16.29 -25.85
C SER A 327 -4.01 16.28 -25.39
N GLY A 328 -4.37 17.23 -24.55
CA GLY A 328 -5.70 17.25 -23.98
C GLY A 328 -6.05 18.54 -23.26
N VAL A 329 -7.27 18.57 -22.75
CA VAL A 329 -7.74 19.62 -21.85
C VAL A 329 -8.34 18.99 -20.61
N ARG A 330 -8.18 19.67 -19.47
CA ARG A 330 -8.90 19.38 -18.23
C ARG A 330 -9.75 20.57 -17.87
N ASN A 331 -11.06 20.39 -17.83
CA ASN A 331 -11.97 21.46 -17.40
C ASN A 331 -12.52 21.08 -16.04
N THR A 332 -12.29 21.92 -15.04
CA THR A 332 -12.73 21.66 -13.67
C THR A 332 -13.66 22.73 -13.19
N VAL A 333 -14.84 22.32 -12.73
CA VAL A 333 -15.76 23.17 -11.99
C VAL A 333 -15.43 23.02 -10.52
N TYR A 334 -15.06 24.12 -9.87
CA TYR A 334 -14.89 24.18 -8.43
C TYR A 334 -16.10 24.88 -7.79
N GLY A 335 -16.41 24.51 -6.54
CA GLY A 335 -17.42 25.19 -5.74
C GLY A 335 -17.57 24.59 -4.35
N LEU A 336 -18.58 25.07 -3.62
CA LEU A 336 -18.91 24.59 -2.28
C LEU A 336 -20.14 23.68 -2.31
N ALA A 337 -20.04 22.49 -1.71
CA ALA A 337 -21.14 21.53 -1.54
C ALA A 337 -21.54 21.41 -0.06
N GLY A 338 -22.81 21.05 0.19
CA GLY A 338 -23.28 20.73 1.55
C GLY A 338 -22.81 19.36 2.02
N ASP A 339 -22.80 18.39 1.11
CA ASP A 339 -22.37 17.00 1.34
C ASP A 339 -21.95 16.32 0.02
N TRP A 340 -21.58 15.05 0.10
CA TRP A 340 -21.24 14.24 -1.07
C TRP A 340 -22.36 14.17 -2.12
N SER A 341 -23.63 14.05 -1.69
CA SER A 341 -24.73 13.91 -2.65
C SER A 341 -24.95 15.17 -3.47
N ASP A 342 -24.76 16.33 -2.86
CA ASP A 342 -24.77 17.61 -3.56
C ASP A 342 -23.59 17.72 -4.54
N CYS A 343 -22.38 17.37 -4.10
CA CYS A 343 -21.17 17.40 -4.93
C CYS A 343 -21.29 16.48 -6.16
N ASP A 344 -21.66 15.21 -5.96
CA ASP A 344 -21.84 14.20 -7.00
C ASP A 344 -22.88 14.60 -8.06
N LYS A 345 -23.93 15.34 -7.65
CA LYS A 345 -24.95 15.87 -8.57
C LYS A 345 -24.57 17.20 -9.21
N GLY A 346 -23.38 17.75 -8.91
CA GLY A 346 -22.94 19.07 -9.36
C GLY A 346 -23.75 20.23 -8.77
N ILE A 347 -24.39 20.03 -7.61
CA ILE A 347 -25.13 21.06 -6.86
C ILE A 347 -24.13 21.78 -5.96
N VAL A 348 -23.41 22.75 -6.54
CA VAL A 348 -22.37 23.53 -5.85
C VAL A 348 -22.66 25.03 -5.88
N ASN A 349 -22.26 25.74 -4.83
CA ASN A 349 -22.32 27.21 -4.72
C ASN A 349 -20.98 27.84 -5.09
N ASP A 350 -20.99 29.15 -5.37
CA ASP A 350 -19.79 29.95 -5.68
C ASP A 350 -18.92 29.31 -6.77
N LYS A 351 -19.60 28.84 -7.83
CA LYS A 351 -18.95 28.07 -8.90
C LYS A 351 -18.00 28.92 -9.72
N PHE A 352 -16.83 28.38 -10.02
CA PHE A 352 -15.93 28.90 -11.04
C PHE A 352 -15.32 27.75 -11.85
N ILE A 353 -14.84 28.05 -13.05
CA ILE A 353 -14.26 27.06 -13.97
C ILE A 353 -12.80 27.39 -14.22
N VAL A 354 -11.94 26.39 -14.07
CA VAL A 354 -10.54 26.45 -14.48
C VAL A 354 -10.35 25.48 -15.64
N GLN A 355 -9.73 25.95 -16.72
CA GLN A 355 -9.33 25.10 -17.84
C GLN A 355 -7.82 24.93 -17.81
N ALA A 356 -7.36 23.70 -17.88
CA ALA A 356 -5.97 23.34 -18.04
C ALA A 356 -5.71 22.76 -19.43
N LEU A 357 -4.68 23.22 -20.11
CA LEU A 357 -4.12 22.55 -21.29
C LEU A 357 -3.09 21.53 -20.81
N VAL A 358 -3.15 20.31 -21.36
CA VAL A 358 -2.32 19.20 -20.91
C VAL A 358 -1.58 18.59 -22.09
N THR A 359 -0.29 18.32 -21.93
CA THR A 359 0.45 17.46 -22.86
C THR A 359 1.29 16.43 -22.12
N LYS A 360 1.32 15.20 -22.63
CA LYS A 360 2.05 14.06 -22.04
C LYS A 360 2.88 13.35 -23.10
N ASP A 361 4.04 12.85 -22.70
CA ASP A 361 4.86 11.95 -23.51
C ASP A 361 4.99 10.60 -22.84
N PHE A 362 4.75 9.55 -23.61
CA PHE A 362 4.85 8.18 -23.17
C PHE A 362 5.94 7.42 -23.90
N GLN A 363 6.49 6.42 -23.23
CA GLN A 363 7.31 5.37 -23.82
C GLN A 363 6.63 4.02 -23.53
N GLY A 364 5.93 3.48 -24.53
CA GLY A 364 5.07 2.32 -24.29
C GLY A 364 3.89 2.72 -23.39
N HIS A 365 3.80 2.12 -22.20
CA HIS A 365 2.79 2.47 -21.19
C HIS A 365 3.31 3.43 -20.11
N GLU A 366 4.61 3.73 -20.10
CA GLU A 366 5.22 4.59 -19.09
C GLU A 366 5.07 6.05 -19.46
N LEU A 367 4.58 6.88 -18.53
CA LEU A 367 4.56 8.33 -18.66
C LEU A 367 5.98 8.85 -18.39
N ILE A 368 6.57 9.58 -19.33
CA ILE A 368 7.93 10.12 -19.24
C ILE A 368 7.92 11.60 -18.90
N SER A 369 7.01 12.38 -19.48
CA SER A 369 6.83 13.78 -19.11
C SER A 369 5.39 14.22 -19.24
N TYR A 370 5.03 15.21 -18.43
CA TYR A 370 3.71 15.80 -18.38
C TYR A 370 3.85 17.29 -18.10
N THR A 371 3.09 18.10 -18.82
CA THR A 371 3.01 19.54 -18.57
C THR A 371 1.54 19.96 -18.52
N GLU A 372 1.27 20.92 -17.65
CA GLU A 372 -0.05 21.48 -17.47
C GLU A 372 0.01 22.98 -17.35
N HIS A 373 -0.87 23.66 -18.08
CA HIS A 373 -1.02 25.12 -18.08
C HIS A 373 -2.47 25.46 -17.72
N SER A 374 -2.68 26.02 -16.53
CA SER A 374 -4.00 26.35 -15.99
C SER A 374 -4.38 27.80 -16.27
N TYR A 375 -5.63 28.00 -16.68
CA TYR A 375 -6.23 29.28 -17.02
C TYR A 375 -7.48 29.46 -16.14
N ASP A 376 -7.45 30.48 -15.30
CA ASP A 376 -8.51 30.81 -14.36
C ASP A 376 -9.71 31.44 -15.06
N GLU A 377 -10.82 31.55 -14.33
CA GLU A 377 -12.05 32.14 -14.85
C GLU A 377 -11.79 33.55 -15.42
N GLY A 378 -12.04 33.71 -16.73
CA GLY A 378 -11.84 34.96 -17.45
C GLY A 378 -10.52 35.06 -18.23
N ASN A 379 -9.59 34.12 -18.04
CA ASN A 379 -8.40 33.96 -18.88
C ASN A 379 -8.68 32.92 -19.99
N ASP A 380 -8.54 33.31 -21.26
CA ASP A 380 -8.86 32.44 -22.39
C ASP A 380 -7.61 31.68 -22.85
N SER A 381 -7.62 30.36 -22.68
CA SER A 381 -6.57 29.47 -23.19
C SER A 381 -6.56 29.37 -24.73
N GLY A 382 -7.62 29.81 -25.40
CA GLY A 382 -7.89 29.55 -26.82
C GLY A 382 -8.64 28.23 -27.07
N PHE A 383 -8.89 27.42 -26.03
CA PHE A 383 -9.56 26.12 -26.09
C PHE A 383 -10.84 26.05 -25.24
N THR A 384 -11.38 27.19 -24.83
CA THR A 384 -12.63 27.28 -24.04
C THR A 384 -13.84 26.65 -24.73
N HIS A 385 -13.81 26.49 -26.05
CA HIS A 385 -14.82 25.75 -26.83
C HIS A 385 -14.84 24.23 -26.54
N LEU A 386 -13.84 23.70 -25.83
CA LEU A 386 -13.76 22.30 -25.41
C LEU A 386 -14.29 22.05 -23.99
N ILE A 387 -14.98 23.02 -23.39
CA ILE A 387 -15.64 22.86 -22.09
C ILE A 387 -17.03 22.23 -22.29
N GLY A 388 -17.31 21.14 -21.57
CA GLY A 388 -18.59 20.43 -21.53
C GLY A 388 -18.90 19.62 -22.80
N VAL A 389 -17.88 19.20 -23.55
CA VAL A 389 -18.03 18.54 -24.86
C VAL A 389 -17.78 17.03 -24.82
N THR A 390 -17.91 16.39 -23.65
CA THR A 390 -17.63 14.96 -23.47
C THR A 390 -18.36 14.05 -24.45
N ASP A 391 -19.52 14.46 -24.97
CA ASP A 391 -20.36 13.63 -25.84
C ASP A 391 -20.01 13.74 -27.34
N THR A 392 -19.26 14.77 -27.73
CA THR A 392 -18.96 15.07 -29.13
C THR A 392 -17.48 15.15 -29.45
N ILE A 393 -16.61 15.13 -28.43
CA ILE A 393 -15.16 15.26 -28.60
C ILE A 393 -14.56 14.14 -29.45
N THR A 394 -13.58 14.49 -30.27
CA THR A 394 -12.75 13.59 -31.07
C THR A 394 -11.26 13.90 -30.90
N GLU A 395 -10.39 12.97 -31.27
CA GLU A 395 -8.93 13.17 -31.24
C GLU A 395 -8.47 14.43 -32.01
N SER A 396 -9.13 14.75 -33.13
CA SER A 396 -8.78 15.90 -33.97
C SER A 396 -9.01 17.26 -33.30
N ASP A 397 -9.94 17.32 -32.34
CA ASP A 397 -10.24 18.55 -31.59
C ASP A 397 -9.13 18.86 -30.57
N LEU A 398 -8.44 17.83 -30.07
CA LEU A 398 -7.40 17.94 -29.04
C LEU A 398 -5.98 18.10 -29.61
N THR A 399 -5.73 17.57 -30.82
CA THR A 399 -4.43 17.64 -31.49
C THR A 399 -3.81 19.06 -31.53
N PRO A 400 -4.58 20.16 -31.75
CA PRO A 400 -4.01 21.50 -31.78
C PRO A 400 -3.43 21.99 -30.44
N VAL A 401 -3.85 21.41 -29.29
CA VAL A 401 -3.32 21.79 -27.97
C VAL A 401 -1.80 21.61 -27.91
N ARG A 402 -1.29 20.53 -28.52
CA ARG A 402 0.16 20.26 -28.56
C ARG A 402 0.98 21.27 -29.37
N SER A 403 0.31 22.06 -30.19
CA SER A 403 0.96 23.17 -30.91
C SER A 403 0.95 24.46 -30.08
N ALA A 404 0.10 24.55 -29.06
CA ALA A 404 -0.01 25.70 -28.17
C ALA A 404 0.97 25.60 -26.99
N ILE A 405 1.10 24.40 -26.40
CA ILE A 405 2.03 24.10 -25.30
C ILE A 405 2.87 22.86 -25.64
N ASN A 406 4.10 22.78 -25.11
CA ASN A 406 5.03 21.67 -25.35
C ASN A 406 5.32 20.88 -24.06
N THR A 407 5.90 19.69 -24.23
CA THR A 407 6.28 18.77 -23.14
C THR A 407 7.72 18.95 -22.63
N ASP A 408 8.40 20.04 -22.98
CA ASP A 408 9.78 20.29 -22.54
C ASP A 408 9.79 20.65 -21.06
N PHE A 409 10.39 19.74 -20.28
CA PHE A 409 10.51 19.89 -18.83
C PHE A 409 11.25 21.16 -18.45
N TYR A 410 12.27 21.61 -19.19
CA TYR A 410 13.08 22.79 -18.82
C TYR A 410 12.60 24.09 -19.46
N SER A 411 11.44 24.08 -20.12
CA SER A 411 10.85 25.31 -20.66
C SER A 411 10.36 26.21 -19.52
N GLU A 412 10.55 27.51 -19.68
CA GLU A 412 10.00 28.56 -18.80
C GLU A 412 8.83 29.31 -19.46
N GLU A 413 8.35 28.83 -20.62
CA GLU A 413 7.26 29.49 -21.34
C GLU A 413 5.93 29.22 -20.63
N GLY A 414 5.25 30.30 -20.22
CA GLY A 414 3.96 30.20 -19.52
C GLY A 414 2.73 30.16 -20.44
N HIS A 415 2.88 30.41 -21.74
CA HIS A 415 1.80 30.35 -22.73
C HIS A 415 0.51 31.12 -22.35
N GLY A 416 0.65 32.20 -21.57
CA GLY A 416 -0.47 33.03 -21.10
C GLY A 416 -1.29 32.40 -19.96
N ALA A 417 -0.87 31.27 -19.42
CA ALA A 417 -1.49 30.61 -18.28
C ALA A 417 -1.28 31.41 -16.98
N ASP A 418 -2.22 31.28 -16.05
CA ASP A 418 -2.12 31.85 -14.71
C ASP A 418 -1.17 31.02 -13.84
N PHE A 419 -1.13 29.71 -14.07
CA PHE A 419 -0.22 28.78 -13.42
C PHE A 419 0.24 27.70 -14.42
N TRP A 420 1.46 27.21 -14.27
CA TRP A 420 1.89 26.01 -14.97
C TRP A 420 2.73 25.09 -14.09
N SER A 421 2.66 23.79 -14.39
CA SER A 421 3.51 22.76 -13.79
C SER A 421 4.11 21.86 -14.86
N ARG A 422 5.31 21.37 -14.59
CA ARG A 422 6.04 20.43 -15.44
C ARG A 422 6.55 19.29 -14.60
N VAL A 423 6.41 18.08 -15.11
CA VAL A 423 6.80 16.84 -14.44
C VAL A 423 7.59 15.97 -15.41
N MET A 424 8.69 15.42 -14.92
CA MET A 424 9.49 14.40 -15.57
C MET A 424 9.51 13.16 -14.69
N ASN A 425 9.33 12.00 -15.33
CA ASN A 425 9.31 10.69 -14.70
C ASN A 425 10.42 9.81 -15.25
N GLU A 426 11.11 9.13 -14.35
CA GLU A 426 12.14 8.15 -14.66
C GLU A 426 11.79 6.85 -13.93
N SER A 427 11.51 5.80 -14.69
CA SER A 427 11.29 4.45 -14.15
C SER A 427 12.63 3.74 -13.97
N GLY A 428 12.76 2.95 -12.90
CA GLY A 428 13.98 2.21 -12.59
C GLY A 428 13.71 0.84 -11.98
N GLU A 429 14.78 0.12 -11.67
CA GLU A 429 14.67 -1.14 -10.90
C GLU A 429 14.50 -0.85 -9.41
N ASP A 430 15.40 -0.06 -8.83
CA ASP A 430 15.29 0.50 -7.48
C ASP A 430 16.24 1.72 -7.39
N PRO A 431 15.75 2.96 -7.27
CA PRO A 431 14.34 3.34 -7.09
C PRO A 431 13.45 2.90 -8.26
N SER A 432 12.21 2.55 -7.95
CA SER A 432 11.21 2.12 -8.93
C SER A 432 10.73 3.30 -9.78
N GLN A 433 10.66 4.50 -9.18
CA GLN A 433 10.27 5.72 -9.88
C GLN A 433 10.94 6.95 -9.26
N ILE A 434 11.41 7.86 -10.10
CA ILE A 434 11.79 9.23 -9.72
C ILE A 434 10.89 10.19 -10.48
N MET A 435 10.18 11.04 -9.75
CA MET A 435 9.33 12.10 -10.30
C MET A 435 9.91 13.45 -9.90
N THR A 436 10.42 14.21 -10.87
CA THR A 436 10.90 15.58 -10.66
C THR A 436 9.89 16.55 -11.26
N SER A 437 9.54 17.60 -10.52
CA SER A 437 8.56 18.59 -10.93
C SER A 437 8.99 20.01 -10.60
N HIS A 438 8.54 20.98 -11.39
CA HIS A 438 8.62 22.40 -11.04
C HIS A 438 7.46 23.22 -11.60
N THR A 439 7.26 24.39 -11.03
CA THR A 439 6.08 25.24 -11.28
C THR A 439 6.45 26.67 -11.64
N SER A 440 5.46 27.41 -12.16
CA SER A 440 5.58 28.84 -12.47
C SER A 440 5.93 29.72 -11.27
N ASP A 441 5.69 29.23 -10.05
CA ASP A 441 5.98 29.94 -8.81
C ASP A 441 7.44 29.73 -8.34
N GLY A 442 8.22 28.94 -9.09
CA GLY A 442 9.63 28.65 -8.78
C GLY A 442 9.82 27.52 -7.76
N GLU A 443 8.77 26.76 -7.45
CA GLU A 443 8.87 25.59 -6.59
C GLU A 443 9.40 24.39 -7.37
N TRP A 444 10.37 23.69 -6.79
CA TRP A 444 10.91 22.43 -7.29
C TRP A 444 10.68 21.32 -6.28
N GLN A 445 10.29 20.15 -6.77
CA GLN A 445 10.13 18.94 -5.96
C GLN A 445 10.68 17.72 -6.70
N ARG A 446 11.34 16.81 -5.98
CA ARG A 446 11.65 15.45 -6.44
C ARG A 446 11.09 14.43 -5.46
N SER A 447 10.33 13.48 -5.98
CA SER A 447 9.82 12.33 -5.22
C SER A 447 10.47 11.06 -5.75
N THR A 448 11.09 10.29 -4.89
CA THR A 448 11.71 9.00 -5.22
C THR A 448 10.96 7.90 -4.50
N TYR A 449 10.53 6.88 -5.24
CA TYR A 449 9.82 5.72 -4.71
C TYR A 449 10.69 4.48 -4.85
N TYR A 450 10.68 3.64 -3.82
CA TYR A 450 11.49 2.42 -3.75
C TYR A 450 10.60 1.18 -3.83
N LYS A 451 11.18 0.04 -4.17
CA LYS A 451 10.43 -1.23 -4.27
C LYS A 451 9.85 -1.71 -2.94
N ASN A 452 10.49 -1.37 -1.84
CA ASN A 452 10.04 -1.74 -0.49
C ASN A 452 8.89 -0.85 0.03
N GLY A 453 8.26 -0.04 -0.82
CA GLY A 453 7.16 0.86 -0.45
C GLY A 453 7.60 2.21 0.11
N THR A 454 8.83 2.33 0.61
CA THR A 454 9.35 3.61 1.13
C THR A 454 9.52 4.65 0.04
N HIS A 455 9.59 5.91 0.46
CA HIS A 455 9.71 7.03 -0.44
C HIS A 455 10.56 8.16 0.17
N LYS A 456 11.05 9.04 -0.70
CA LYS A 456 11.82 10.22 -0.32
C LYS A 456 11.28 11.43 -1.06
N LYS A 457 11.13 12.56 -0.36
CA LYS A 457 10.70 13.83 -0.93
C LYS A 457 11.78 14.90 -0.72
N GLU A 458 12.22 15.51 -1.80
CA GLU A 458 13.17 16.63 -1.83
C GLU A 458 12.46 17.86 -2.38
N CYS A 459 12.71 19.03 -1.83
CA CYS A 459 12.11 20.29 -2.25
C CYS A 459 13.19 21.36 -2.42
N GLY A 460 12.91 22.44 -3.15
CA GLY A 460 13.86 23.51 -3.35
C GLY A 460 13.36 24.59 -4.30
N THR A 461 14.24 25.53 -4.63
CA THR A 461 13.94 26.62 -5.58
C THR A 461 14.58 26.41 -6.96
N SER A 462 15.34 25.34 -7.11
CA SER A 462 15.93 24.90 -8.38
C SER A 462 16.29 23.41 -8.29
N GLU A 463 16.52 22.75 -9.42
CA GLU A 463 16.92 21.34 -9.44
C GLU A 463 18.19 21.06 -8.61
N ALA A 464 19.15 21.98 -8.64
CA ALA A 464 20.43 21.84 -7.93
C ALA A 464 20.31 22.07 -6.42
N ASP A 465 19.18 22.63 -5.96
CA ASP A 465 18.87 22.98 -4.57
C ASP A 465 17.91 21.98 -3.92
N LEU A 466 17.53 20.91 -4.63
CA LEU A 466 16.65 19.88 -4.10
C LEU A 466 17.30 19.16 -2.91
N SER A 467 16.66 19.24 -1.75
CA SER A 467 17.03 18.48 -0.55
C SER A 467 15.82 18.19 0.33
N GLU A 468 15.93 17.19 1.20
CA GLU A 468 14.89 16.86 2.19
C GLU A 468 14.74 17.98 3.23
N GLU A 469 15.84 18.66 3.58
CA GLU A 469 15.85 19.77 4.55
C GLU A 469 15.06 21.00 4.06
N ASN A 470 14.96 21.16 2.74
CA ASN A 470 14.27 22.26 2.10
C ASN A 470 12.77 22.01 1.93
N CYS A 471 12.30 20.78 2.13
CA CYS A 471 10.86 20.56 2.23
C CYS A 471 10.39 21.24 3.50
N SER A 472 9.48 22.22 3.35
CA SER A 472 8.65 22.63 4.48
C SER A 472 8.06 21.36 5.06
N LYS A 473 8.40 21.06 6.32
CA LYS A 473 7.85 19.90 7.02
C LYS A 473 6.36 19.94 6.92
#